data_AF-A0A1E8FNU0-F1
#
_entry.id   AF-A0A1E8FNU0-F1
#
_cell.length_a   1.000
_cell.length_b   1.000
_cell.length_c   1.000
_cell.angle_alpha   90.00
_cell.angle_beta   90.00
_cell.angle_gamma   90.00
#
_symmetry.space_group_name_H-M   'P 1'
#
loop_
_entity.id
_entity.type
_entity.pdbx_description
1 polymer ?
#
loop_
_entity_poly.entity_id
_entity_poly.type
_entity_poly.pdbx_seq_one_letter_code
_entity_poly.pdbx_strand_id
1 'polypeptide(L)'
;MPFDAATGTTIHADAPAVDTNPLADPTPRRVLPCVDAGSGWVLLFTGGNPERYRCAEADVLLQALARAVRPALWFPAERKLLLAVAARGCRSGKELPFILD
;
A
#
# COMPACT_ATOMS: atom_id res chain seq x y z
N MET A 1 29.66 19.48 32.52
CA MET A 1 28.58 18.72 33.19
C MET A 1 28.46 17.37 32.48
N PRO A 2 28.85 16.23 33.10
CA PRO A 2 28.60 14.91 32.53
C PRO A 2 27.15 14.48 32.83
N PHE A 3 26.45 13.93 31.84
CA PHE A 3 25.13 13.31 32.04
C PHE A 3 25.33 11.85 32.46
N ASP A 4 24.83 11.50 33.65
CA ASP A 4 24.80 10.13 34.16
C ASP A 4 23.93 9.22 33.27
N ALA A 5 24.51 8.09 32.85
CA ALA A 5 23.82 7.05 32.11
C ALA A 5 23.00 6.18 33.08
N ALA A 6 21.70 6.41 33.16
CA ALA A 6 20.78 5.51 33.85
C ALA A 6 20.41 4.33 32.94
N THR A 7 20.96 3.15 33.24
CA THR A 7 20.63 1.87 32.61
C THR A 7 19.22 1.45 33.02
N GLY A 8 18.22 1.83 32.23
CA GLY A 8 16.85 1.32 32.35
C GLY A 8 16.69 0.04 31.55
N THR A 9 16.87 -1.12 32.18
CA THR A 9 16.50 -2.42 31.60
C THR A 9 14.98 -2.58 31.65
N THR A 10 14.29 -2.24 30.57
CA THR A 10 12.86 -2.51 30.44
C THR A 10 12.66 -3.96 29.99
N ILE A 11 12.05 -4.74 30.87
CA ILE A 11 11.69 -6.15 30.65
C ILE A 11 10.66 -6.22 29.52
N HIS A 12 10.97 -6.94 28.44
CA HIS A 12 10.02 -7.28 27.38
C HIS A 12 8.95 -8.19 27.98
N ALA A 13 7.72 -7.69 28.13
CA ALA A 13 6.56 -8.52 28.40
C ALA A 13 6.23 -9.33 27.13
N ASP A 14 6.39 -10.64 27.23
CA ASP A 14 5.97 -11.61 26.22
C ASP A 14 4.43 -11.64 26.22
N ALA A 15 3.83 -10.87 25.30
CA ALA A 15 2.40 -10.93 25.06
C ALA A 15 2.10 -12.18 24.21
N PRO A 16 1.05 -12.96 24.52
CA PRO A 16 0.74 -14.16 23.75
C PRO A 16 0.49 -13.78 22.28
N ALA A 17 1.14 -14.52 21.38
CA ALA A 17 0.93 -14.40 19.95
C ALA A 17 -0.54 -14.68 19.63
N VAL A 18 -1.27 -13.61 19.32
CA VAL A 18 -2.61 -13.73 18.72
C VAL A 18 -2.41 -14.22 17.30
N ASP A 19 -2.75 -15.48 17.05
CA ASP A 19 -2.99 -16.02 15.71
C ASP A 19 -4.27 -15.39 15.16
N THR A 20 -4.20 -14.11 14.80
CA THR A 20 -5.17 -13.48 13.91
C THR A 20 -4.83 -13.95 12.51
N ASN A 21 -5.47 -15.03 12.05
CA ASN A 21 -5.75 -15.15 10.63
C ASN A 21 -6.65 -13.96 10.28
N PRO A 22 -6.13 -12.88 9.65
CA PRO A 22 -6.94 -11.70 9.43
C PRO A 22 -7.88 -12.05 8.29
N LEU A 23 -9.16 -12.25 8.61
CA LEU A 23 -10.21 -11.97 7.65
C LEU A 23 -9.89 -10.57 7.09
N ALA A 24 -9.52 -10.49 5.81
CA ALA A 24 -8.93 -9.30 5.21
C ALA A 24 -9.76 -8.07 5.60
N ASP A 25 -9.14 -7.15 6.34
CA ASP A 25 -9.74 -5.87 6.71
C ASP A 25 -10.34 -5.22 5.45
N PRO A 26 -11.67 -5.03 5.39
CA PRO A 26 -12.34 -4.53 4.20
C PRO A 26 -12.10 -3.04 3.97
N THR A 27 -11.41 -2.38 4.91
CA THR A 27 -11.19 -0.93 4.85
C THR A 27 -10.16 -0.59 3.76
N PRO A 28 -10.52 0.27 2.79
CA PRO A 28 -9.56 0.70 1.77
C PRO A 28 -8.44 1.54 2.39
N ARG A 29 -7.21 1.26 1.96
CA ARG A 29 -5.99 1.92 2.45
C ARG A 29 -5.44 2.84 1.38
N ARG A 30 -5.08 4.07 1.76
CA ARG A 30 -4.34 4.95 0.84
C ARG A 30 -2.90 4.47 0.76
N VAL A 31 -2.41 4.26 -0.45
CA VAL A 31 -1.05 3.75 -0.70
C VAL A 31 -0.33 4.57 -1.76
N LEU A 32 1.00 4.55 -1.71
CA LEU A 32 1.88 5.01 -2.78
C LEU A 32 2.57 3.78 -3.39
N PRO A 33 2.07 3.27 -4.53
CA PRO A 33 2.62 2.06 -5.14
C PRO A 33 3.98 2.36 -5.77
N CYS A 34 4.95 1.47 -5.56
CA CYS A 34 6.18 1.44 -6.36
C CYS A 34 6.05 0.34 -7.41
N VAL A 35 6.20 0.70 -8.68
CA VAL A 35 6.06 -0.26 -9.79
C VAL A 35 7.42 -0.45 -10.43
N ASP A 36 7.87 -1.70 -10.50
CA ASP A 36 8.98 -2.09 -11.37
C ASP A 36 8.39 -2.41 -12.76
N ALA A 37 8.64 -1.52 -13.72
CA ALA A 37 8.14 -1.66 -15.09
C ALA A 37 8.76 -2.83 -15.86
N GLY A 38 10.01 -3.20 -15.54
CA GLY A 38 10.69 -4.29 -16.24
C GLY A 38 10.19 -5.66 -15.81
N SER A 39 9.84 -5.79 -14.53
CA SER A 39 9.37 -7.05 -13.97
C SER A 39 7.85 -7.13 -13.85
N GLY A 40 7.12 -6.02 -13.80
CA GLY A 40 5.69 -5.98 -13.46
C GLY A 40 5.38 -6.23 -11.98
N TRP A 41 6.36 -6.02 -11.10
CA TRP A 41 6.15 -6.10 -9.64
C TRP A 41 5.60 -4.77 -9.13
N VAL A 42 4.62 -4.85 -8.23
CA VAL A 42 4.05 -3.71 -7.50
C VAL A 42 4.32 -3.90 -6.02
N LEU A 43 4.98 -2.93 -5.42
CA LEU A 43 5.23 -2.87 -3.98
C LEU A 43 4.25 -1.87 -3.35
N LEU A 44 3.51 -2.33 -2.34
CA LEU A 44 2.63 -1.50 -1.54
C LEU A 44 3.17 -1.44 -0.11
N PHE A 45 3.16 -0.27 0.51
CA PHE A 45 3.45 -0.11 1.93
C PHE A 45 2.15 0.06 2.70
N THR A 46 1.80 -0.94 3.50
CA THR A 46 0.53 -1.04 4.22
C THR A 46 0.80 -1.47 5.66
N GLY A 47 0.29 -0.70 6.63
CA GLY A 47 0.47 -1.05 8.05
C GLY A 47 1.93 -1.18 8.51
N GLY A 48 2.87 -0.48 7.85
CA GLY A 48 4.30 -0.52 8.17
C GLY A 48 5.08 -1.65 7.50
N ASN A 49 4.43 -2.56 6.78
CA ASN A 49 5.07 -3.68 6.09
C ASN A 49 5.04 -3.50 4.56
N PRO A 50 6.11 -3.87 3.84
CA PRO A 50 6.09 -3.95 2.40
C PRO A 50 5.37 -5.23 1.92
N GLU A 51 4.31 -5.07 1.15
CA GLU A 51 3.59 -6.15 0.47
C GLU A 51 3.93 -6.11 -1.03
N ARG A 52 4.24 -7.27 -1.63
CA ARG A 52 4.60 -7.39 -3.05
C ARG A 52 3.52 -8.15 -3.81
N TYR A 53 3.15 -7.62 -4.97
CA TYR A 53 2.17 -8.19 -5.86
C TYR A 53 2.59 -8.12 -7.32
N ARG A 54 2.03 -8.99 -8.16
CA ARG A 54 2.16 -8.90 -9.61
C ARG A 54 1.02 -8.09 -10.21
N CYS A 55 1.32 -7.32 -11.25
CA CYS A 55 0.31 -6.70 -12.10
C CYS A 55 0.53 -7.15 -13.53
N ALA A 56 -0.50 -7.77 -14.15
CA ALA A 56 -0.45 -8.18 -15.54
C ALA A 56 -0.29 -7.00 -16.51
N GLU A 57 -0.82 -5.83 -16.13
CA GLU A 57 -0.88 -4.61 -16.95
C GLU A 57 0.01 -3.50 -16.37
N ALA A 58 1.25 -3.83 -16.02
CA ALA A 58 2.16 -2.89 -15.33
C ALA A 58 2.39 -1.58 -16.10
N ASP A 59 2.47 -1.62 -17.43
CA ASP A 59 2.63 -0.42 -18.27
C ASP A 59 1.39 0.50 -18.20
N VAL A 60 0.19 -0.09 -18.22
CA VAL A 60 -1.06 0.65 -18.10
C VAL A 60 -1.19 1.25 -16.71
N LEU A 61 -0.81 0.49 -15.69
CA LEU A 61 -0.74 0.96 -14.31
C LEU A 61 0.21 2.15 -14.16
N LEU A 62 1.40 2.09 -14.75
CA LEU A 62 2.39 3.16 -14.70
C LEU A 62 1.88 4.44 -15.38
N GLN A 63 1.26 4.31 -16.55
CA GLN A 63 0.63 5.43 -17.25
C GLN A 63 -0.53 6.05 -16.46
N ALA A 64 -1.33 5.21 -15.79
CA ALA A 64 -2.41 5.67 -14.92
C ALA A 64 -1.86 6.41 -13.69
N LEU A 65 -0.80 5.89 -13.06
CA LEU A 65 -0.13 6.54 -11.92
C LEU A 65 0.44 7.90 -12.28
N ALA A 66 1.05 8.05 -13.45
CA ALA A 66 1.55 9.33 -13.95
C ALA A 66 0.45 10.40 -14.11
N ARG A 67 -0.82 9.96 -14.18
CA ARG A 67 -2.01 10.82 -14.32
C ARG A 67 -2.89 10.82 -13.08
N ALA A 68 -2.45 10.19 -11.99
CA ALA A 68 -3.23 10.09 -10.77
C ALA A 68 -3.42 11.48 -10.15
N VAL A 69 -4.66 11.79 -9.78
CA VAL A 69 -5.04 13.07 -9.15
C VAL A 69 -5.33 12.93 -7.65
N ARG A 70 -5.30 11.70 -7.14
CA ARG A 70 -5.50 11.35 -5.73
C ARG A 70 -4.60 10.17 -5.37
N PRO A 71 -4.30 9.96 -4.08
CA PRO A 71 -3.64 8.74 -3.61
C PRO A 71 -4.40 7.49 -4.08
N ALA A 72 -3.66 6.44 -4.45
CA ALA A 72 -4.24 5.16 -4.82
C ALA A 72 -4.95 4.54 -3.61
N LEU A 73 -6.05 3.84 -3.86
CA LEU A 73 -6.76 3.08 -2.83
C LEU A 73 -6.51 1.59 -3.03
N TRP A 74 -5.93 0.95 -2.03
CA TRP A 74 -5.74 -0.48 -1.96
C TRP A 74 -6.90 -1.12 -1.20
N PHE A 75 -7.52 -2.11 -1.81
CA PHE A 75 -8.57 -2.94 -1.22
C PHE A 75 -7.99 -4.35 -1.03
N PRO A 76 -7.53 -4.71 0.18
CA PRO A 76 -6.82 -5.96 0.41
C PRO A 76 -7.66 -7.21 0.12
N ALA A 77 -8.95 -7.18 0.47
CA ALA A 77 -9.85 -8.31 0.32
C ALA A 77 -10.07 -8.70 -1.16
N GLU A 78 -10.19 -7.71 -2.05
CA GLU A 78 -10.38 -7.90 -3.48
C GLU A 78 -9.06 -7.89 -4.27
N ARG A 79 -7.92 -7.73 -3.58
CA ARG A 79 -6.60 -7.51 -4.18
C ARG A 79 -6.62 -6.46 -5.29
N LYS A 80 -7.32 -5.36 -5.03
CA LYS A 80 -7.64 -4.34 -6.03
C LYS A 80 -7.01 -3.00 -5.68
N LEU A 81 -6.26 -2.45 -6.62
CA LEU A 81 -5.73 -1.09 -6.57
C LEU A 81 -6.59 -0.17 -7.44
N LEU A 82 -7.18 0.85 -6.82
CA LEU A 82 -8.04 1.83 -7.51
C LEU A 82 -7.29 3.15 -7.66
N LEU A 83 -7.18 3.63 -8.90
CA LEU A 83 -6.56 4.91 -9.24
C LEU A 83 -7.61 5.90 -9.74
N ALA A 84 -7.67 7.07 -9.13
CA ALA A 84 -8.39 8.21 -9.70
C ALA A 84 -7.45 9.00 -10.61
N VAL A 85 -7.71 9.01 -11.92
CA VAL A 85 -6.86 9.67 -12.93
C VAL A 85 -7.54 10.90 -13.52
N ALA A 86 -6.74 11.89 -13.91
CA ALA A 86 -7.25 13.05 -14.64
C ALA A 86 -7.92 12.62 -15.95
N ALA A 87 -9.16 13.06 -16.14
CA ALA A 87 -9.92 12.88 -17.37
C ALA A 87 -10.38 14.26 -17.88
N ARG A 88 -10.29 14.46 -19.21
CA ARG A 88 -10.65 15.74 -19.84
C ARG A 88 -12.11 16.05 -19.55
N GLY A 89 -12.38 17.25 -19.01
CA GLY A 89 -13.74 17.69 -18.67
C GLY A 89 -14.31 17.12 -17.37
N CYS A 90 -13.56 16.31 -16.60
CA CYS A 90 -14.05 15.72 -15.36
C CYS A 90 -13.22 16.17 -14.14
N ARG A 91 -13.82 16.97 -13.25
CA ARG A 91 -13.15 17.44 -12.02
C ARG A 91 -12.90 16.32 -11.00
N SER A 92 -13.75 15.29 -10.99
CA SER A 92 -13.58 14.15 -10.08
C SER A 92 -12.55 13.13 -10.55
N GLY A 93 -12.08 13.23 -11.80
CA GLY A 93 -11.27 12.20 -12.44
C GLY A 93 -12.09 10.98 -12.87
N LYS A 94 -11.43 10.01 -13.51
CA LYS A 94 -11.95 8.68 -13.84
C LYS A 94 -11.29 7.66 -12.92
N GLU A 95 -12.06 6.74 -12.35
CA GLU A 95 -11.51 5.64 -11.56
C GLU A 95 -11.11 4.47 -12.47
N LEU A 96 -9.91 3.94 -12.25
CA LEU A 96 -9.33 2.79 -12.95
C LEU A 96 -8.95 1.71 -11.93
N PRO A 97 -9.61 0.55 -11.95
CA PRO A 97 -9.25 -0.58 -11.10
C PRO A 97 -8.16 -1.44 -11.73
N PHE A 98 -7.24 -1.93 -10.91
CA PHE A 98 -6.20 -2.90 -11.26
C PHE A 98 -6.24 -4.06 -10.26
N ILE A 99 -6.24 -5.30 -10.76
CA ILE A 99 -6.15 -6.50 -9.92
C ILE A 99 -4.67 -6.88 -9.79
N LEU A 100 -4.26 -7.21 -8.56
CA LEU A 100 -2.89 -7.59 -8.23
C LEU A 100 -2.84 -9.03 -7.68
N ASP A 101 -1.82 -9.80 -8.06
CA ASP A 101 -1.65 -11.22 -7.68
C ASP A 101 -0.56 -11.47 -6.63
#